data_AF-A0A4R2Q2G5-F1
#
_entry.id   AF-A0A4R2Q2G5-F1
#
_cell.length_a   1.000
_cell.length_b   1.000
_cell.length_c   1.000
_cell.angle_alpha   90.00
_cell.angle_beta   90.00
_cell.angle_gamma   90.00
#
_symmetry.space_group_name_H-M   'P 1'
#
loop_
_entity.id
_entity.type
_entity.pdbx_description
1 polymer ?
#
loop_
_entity_poly.entity_id
_entity_poly.type
_entity_poly.pdbx_seq_one_letter_code
_entity_poly.pdbx_strand_id
1 'polypeptide(L)'
;MIRPAALALLAALTGVPVMAQSQLARDVLPELRRAGVSQDCISRLSQHDFAAIKGIRDSITLSPGNKLREMKFRAERGCGETRSFIFDIFN
;
A
#
# COMPACT_ATOMS: atom_id res chain seq x y z
N MET A 1 -13.98 35.85 47.09
CA MET A 1 -14.37 35.72 45.67
C MET A 1 -13.33 34.84 44.98
N ILE A 2 -13.64 33.57 44.73
CA ILE A 2 -12.71 32.61 44.11
C ILE A 2 -13.37 32.13 42.81
N ARG A 3 -12.75 32.42 41.67
CA ARG A 3 -13.18 31.98 40.32
C ARG A 3 -12.88 30.48 40.16
N PRO A 4 -13.84 29.63 39.73
CA PRO A 4 -13.49 28.31 39.23
C PRO A 4 -13.07 28.45 37.76
N ALA A 5 -11.77 28.40 37.50
CA ALA A 5 -11.26 28.22 36.15
C ALA A 5 -11.50 26.77 35.73
N ALA A 6 -12.34 26.61 34.70
CA ALA A 6 -12.61 25.35 34.02
C ALA A 6 -11.32 24.73 33.48
N LEU A 7 -11.01 23.51 33.92
CA LEU A 7 -9.99 22.65 33.31
C LEU A 7 -10.67 21.34 32.91
N ALA A 8 -11.36 21.39 31.77
CA ALA A 8 -11.77 20.21 31.03
C ALA A 8 -10.55 19.68 30.27
N LEU A 9 -9.76 18.79 30.89
CA LEU A 9 -8.76 18.00 30.16
C LEU A 9 -9.45 16.84 29.44
N LEU A 10 -9.95 17.11 28.23
CA LEU A 10 -10.18 16.08 27.22
C LEU A 10 -8.83 15.62 26.66
N ALA A 11 -8.23 14.60 27.28
CA ALA A 11 -7.14 13.85 26.68
C ALA A 11 -7.69 12.57 26.03
N ALA A 12 -8.52 12.74 24.99
CA ALA A 12 -8.85 11.67 24.07
C ALA A 12 -7.71 11.51 23.05
N LEU A 13 -6.57 10.98 23.48
CA LEU A 13 -5.59 10.41 22.56
C LEU A 13 -5.89 8.92 22.46
N THR A 14 -6.89 8.60 21.65
CA THR A 14 -7.07 7.27 21.11
C THR A 14 -5.80 6.92 20.34
N GLY A 15 -4.94 6.11 20.96
CA GLY A 15 -3.78 5.52 20.31
C GLY A 15 -4.25 4.70 19.12
N VAL A 16 -4.17 5.29 17.93
CA VAL A 16 -4.28 4.54 16.67
C VAL A 16 -3.13 3.54 16.71
N PRO A 17 -3.37 2.22 16.70
CA PRO A 17 -2.28 1.28 16.58
C PRO A 17 -1.62 1.53 15.23
N VAL A 18 -0.46 2.16 15.25
CA VAL A 18 0.47 2.17 14.13
C VAL A 18 0.83 0.71 13.92
N MET A 19 0.07 0.05 13.05
CA MET A 19 0.40 -1.28 12.58
C MET A 19 1.83 -1.21 12.09
N ALA A 20 2.71 -2.03 12.67
CA ALA A 20 4.08 -2.18 12.26
C ALA A 20 4.11 -2.76 10.83
N GLN A 21 3.85 -1.91 9.83
CA GLN A 21 4.07 -2.23 8.44
C GLN A 21 5.57 -2.44 8.27
N SER A 22 5.93 -3.63 7.79
CA SER A 22 7.31 -3.99 7.47
C SER A 22 7.96 -2.88 6.63
N GLN A 23 9.24 -2.60 6.86
CA GLN A 23 10.02 -1.59 6.10
C GLN A 23 9.86 -1.80 4.58
N LEU A 24 9.73 -3.06 4.18
CA LEU A 24 9.53 -3.50 2.82
C LEU A 24 8.21 -2.99 2.23
N ALA A 25 7.11 -3.02 2.99
CA ALA A 25 5.84 -2.44 2.57
C ALA A 25 5.97 -0.92 2.38
N ARG A 26 6.59 -0.20 3.33
CA ARG A 26 6.75 1.27 3.24
C ARG A 26 7.48 1.71 1.97
N ASP A 27 8.48 0.94 1.56
CA ASP A 27 9.29 1.18 0.37
C ASP A 27 8.51 1.09 -0.95
N VAL A 28 7.52 0.19 -1.05
CA VAL A 28 6.78 -0.07 -2.31
C VAL A 28 5.36 0.50 -2.33
N LEU A 29 4.80 0.84 -1.16
CA LEU A 29 3.46 1.41 -1.02
C LEU A 29 3.21 2.66 -1.90
N PRO A 30 4.14 3.64 -1.99
CA PRO A 30 3.93 4.80 -2.85
C PRO A 30 3.76 4.43 -4.32
N GLU A 31 4.52 3.45 -4.80
CA GLU A 31 4.47 3.02 -6.19
C GLU A 31 3.22 2.18 -6.48
N LEU A 32 2.80 1.32 -5.56
CA LEU A 32 1.53 0.58 -5.69
C LEU A 32 0.32 1.52 -5.74
N ARG A 33 0.33 2.58 -4.93
CA ARG A 33 -0.71 3.63 -5.00
C ARG A 33 -0.69 4.38 -6.32
N ARG A 34 0.50 4.75 -6.82
CA ARG A 34 0.66 5.39 -8.14
C ARG A 34 0.19 4.48 -9.29
N ALA A 35 0.39 3.18 -9.15
CA ALA A 35 -0.07 2.20 -10.12
C ALA A 35 -1.59 1.94 -10.05
N GLY A 36 -2.30 2.53 -9.07
CA GLY A 36 -3.75 2.44 -8.94
C GLY A 36 -4.25 1.20 -8.20
N VAL A 37 -3.39 0.51 -7.43
CA VAL A 37 -3.80 -0.64 -6.61
C VAL A 37 -4.66 -0.15 -5.43
N SER A 38 -5.81 -0.81 -5.22
CA SER A 38 -6.74 -0.46 -4.13
C SER A 38 -6.09 -0.62 -2.75
N GLN A 39 -6.50 0.21 -1.77
CA GLN A 39 -6.03 0.04 -0.38
C GLN A 39 -6.44 -1.34 0.18
N ASP A 40 -7.60 -1.84 -0.21
CA ASP A 40 -8.11 -3.15 0.18
C ASP A 40 -7.17 -4.26 -0.29
N CYS A 41 -6.75 -4.24 -1.57
CA CYS A 41 -5.77 -5.19 -2.08
C CYS A 41 -4.43 -5.06 -1.34
N ILE A 42 -3.90 -3.84 -1.22
CA ILE A 42 -2.64 -3.59 -0.50
C ILE A 42 -2.66 -4.17 0.92
N SER A 43 -3.79 -4.09 1.63
CA SER A 43 -3.93 -4.62 2.99
C SER A 43 -3.88 -6.15 3.08
N ARG A 44 -4.16 -6.85 1.97
CA ARG A 44 -4.16 -8.32 1.86
C ARG A 44 -2.82 -8.89 1.42
N LEU A 45 -1.89 -8.05 0.95
CA LEU A 45 -0.59 -8.49 0.48
C LEU A 45 0.25 -9.04 1.63
N SER A 46 0.86 -10.20 1.38
CA SER A 46 1.80 -10.80 2.31
C SER A 46 3.18 -10.14 2.22
N GLN A 47 4.04 -10.39 3.22
CA GLN A 47 5.44 -9.96 3.16
C GLN A 47 6.18 -10.51 1.94
N HIS A 48 5.84 -11.72 1.51
CA HIS A 48 6.40 -12.33 0.30
C HIS A 48 5.99 -11.57 -0.96
N ASP A 49 4.74 -11.09 -1.04
CA ASP A 49 4.27 -10.30 -2.18
C ASP A 49 4.97 -8.95 -2.24
N PHE A 50 5.13 -8.28 -1.10
CA PHE A 50 5.92 -7.05 -1.02
C PHE A 50 7.37 -7.28 -1.48
N ALA A 51 8.00 -8.41 -1.10
CA ALA A 51 9.36 -8.74 -1.53
C ALA A 51 9.44 -8.95 -3.06
N ALA A 52 8.48 -9.66 -3.64
CA ALA A 52 8.40 -9.85 -5.08
C ALA A 52 8.20 -8.51 -5.83
N ILE A 53 7.32 -7.64 -5.32
CA ILE A 53 7.06 -6.30 -5.87
C ILE A 53 8.32 -5.43 -5.79
N LYS A 54 9.05 -5.48 -4.68
CA LYS A 54 10.33 -4.76 -4.53
C LYS A 54 11.36 -5.23 -5.56
N GLY A 55 11.44 -6.53 -5.85
CA GLY A 55 12.30 -7.06 -6.90
C GLY A 55 11.99 -6.50 -8.29
N ILE A 56 10.71 -6.24 -8.59
CA ILE A 56 10.28 -5.60 -9.85
C ILE A 56 10.69 -4.12 -9.87
N ARG A 57 10.47 -3.40 -8.76
CA ARG A 57 10.87 -1.99 -8.61
C ARG A 57 12.36 -1.80 -8.83
N ASP A 58 13.17 -2.65 -8.20
CA ASP A 58 14.63 -2.57 -8.21
C ASP A 58 15.25 -3.18 -9.48
N SER A 59 14.44 -3.78 -10.37
CA SER A 59 14.90 -4.36 -11.63
C SER A 59 15.57 -3.32 -12.54
N ILE A 60 16.78 -3.61 -13.02
CA ILE A 60 17.50 -2.73 -13.95
C ILE A 60 17.10 -2.93 -15.42
N THR A 61 16.34 -3.99 -15.72
CA THR A 61 16.00 -4.39 -17.10
C THR A 61 14.66 -3.81 -17.58
N LEU A 62 13.82 -3.35 -16.66
CA LEU A 62 12.49 -2.83 -16.97
C LEU A 62 12.50 -1.31 -17.09
N SER A 63 11.84 -0.79 -18.12
CA SER A 63 11.55 0.64 -18.22
C SER A 63 10.57 1.07 -17.11
N PRO A 64 10.57 2.35 -16.67
CA PRO A 64 9.72 2.81 -15.57
C PRO A 64 8.22 2.52 -15.75
N GLY A 65 7.69 2.68 -16.99
CA GLY A 65 6.30 2.36 -17.29
C GLY A 65 5.99 0.87 -17.16
N ASN A 66 6.92 0.01 -17.61
CA ASN A 66 6.78 -1.44 -17.48
C ASN A 66 6.88 -1.90 -16.03
N LYS A 67 7.71 -1.24 -15.20
CA LYS A 67 7.79 -1.53 -13.75
C LYS A 67 6.45 -1.27 -13.07
N LEU A 68 5.83 -0.12 -13.30
CA LEU A 68 4.55 0.23 -12.69
C LEU A 68 3.46 -0.76 -13.07
N ARG A 69 3.38 -1.13 -14.36
CA ARG A 69 2.42 -2.13 -14.85
C ARG A 69 2.65 -3.50 -14.21
N GLU A 70 3.88 -3.97 -14.17
CA GLU A 70 4.23 -5.29 -13.62
C GLU A 70 4.01 -5.35 -12.09
N MET A 71 4.34 -4.29 -11.36
CA MET A 71 4.06 -4.19 -9.92
C MET A 71 2.56 -4.21 -9.63
N LYS A 72 1.76 -3.45 -10.39
CA LYS A 72 0.29 -3.47 -10.29
C LYS A 72 -0.23 -4.88 -10.49
N PHE A 73 0.19 -5.51 -11.59
CA PHE A 73 -0.22 -6.85 -11.94
C PHE A 73 0.14 -7.86 -10.84
N ARG A 74 1.36 -7.79 -10.30
CA ARG A 74 1.81 -8.67 -9.22
C ARG A 74 1.01 -8.47 -7.94
N ALA A 75 0.67 -7.22 -7.60
CA ALA A 75 -0.14 -6.90 -6.44
C ALA A 75 -1.57 -7.41 -6.58
N GLU A 76 -2.25 -7.11 -7.68
CA GLU A 76 -3.63 -7.58 -7.94
C GLU A 76 -3.71 -9.12 -7.94
N ARG A 77 -2.66 -9.78 -8.45
CA ARG A 77 -2.55 -11.24 -8.39
C ARG A 77 -2.41 -11.76 -6.96
N GLY A 78 -1.58 -11.11 -6.12
CA GLY A 78 -1.44 -11.46 -4.70
C GLY A 78 -2.75 -11.33 -3.92
N CYS A 79 -3.62 -10.41 -4.32
CA CYS A 79 -4.91 -10.17 -3.70
C CYS A 79 -6.04 -11.09 -4.20
N GLY A 80 -5.78 -11.89 -5.24
CA GLY A 80 -6.82 -12.63 -5.95
C GLY A 80 -7.74 -11.73 -6.79
N GLU A 81 -7.38 -10.46 -6.98
CA GLU A 81 -8.13 -9.47 -7.74
C GLU A 81 -7.77 -9.45 -9.23
N THR A 82 -7.03 -10.47 -9.72
CA THR A 82 -6.70 -10.64 -11.14
C THR A 82 -7.99 -10.78 -11.96
N ARG A 83 -8.64 -9.65 -12.25
CA ARG A 83 -9.68 -9.52 -13.25
C ARG A 83 -8.95 -9.67 -14.58
N SER A 84 -8.89 -10.90 -15.05
CA SER A 84 -8.70 -11.32 -16.44
C SER A 84 -7.85 -10.41 -17.30
N PHE A 85 -6.58 -10.79 -17.48
CA PHE A 85 -5.69 -10.36 -18.58
C PHE A 85 -6.34 -10.32 -19.98
N ILE A 86 -7.50 -10.94 -20.15
CA ILE A 86 -8.22 -11.02 -21.43
C ILE A 86 -8.71 -9.62 -21.88
N PHE A 87 -8.87 -8.63 -21.01
CA PHE A 87 -9.37 -7.31 -21.42
C PHE A 87 -8.30 -6.29 -21.89
N ASP A 88 -7.00 -6.50 -21.62
CA ASP A 88 -5.94 -5.54 -21.99
C ASP A 88 -5.19 -5.92 -23.29
N ILE A 89 -5.47 -7.07 -23.90
CA ILE A 89 -4.87 -7.48 -25.19
C ILE A 89 -5.70 -6.94 -26.39
N PHE A 90 -6.93 -6.47 -26.16
CA PHE A 90 -7.87 -6.05 -27.21
C PHE A 90 -8.18 -4.55 -27.22
N ASN A 91 -7.37 -3.68 -26.60
CA ASN A 91 -7.54 -2.22 -26.69
C ASN A 91 -6.25 -1.52 -27.14
#